data_AF-A0A2E4EYS7-F1
#
_entry.id   AF-A0A2E4EYS7-F1
#
_cell.length_a   1.000
_cell.length_b   1.000
_cell.length_c   1.000
_cell.angle_alpha   90.00
_cell.angle_beta   90.00
_cell.angle_gamma   90.00
#
_symmetry.space_group_name_H-M   'P 1'
#
loop_
_entity.id
_entity.type
_entity.pdbx_description
1 polymer ?
#
loop_
_entity_poly.entity_id
_entity_poly.type
_entity_poly.pdbx_seq_one_letter_code
_entity_poly.pdbx_strand_id
1 'polypeptide(L)'
;VPHKETHQLLRSNSRTPELVIGDLGAQAGALWSIGAYRLKNLMDEYGQDSVTDAFEQIGLRTEARVRQVIAQWKDGVYEASGFTDDIVDPNKKLRLHVSAIVNGDRLTLDFSQTDPQSLGPINARPPFTRGMAYYAAIAMIDPGIPNNFGLARAVDCVFGEGTVLNPTFPTPVGFYSMTLSTVEDIIFEAISKAAGKPLVAHNASSGMVVMGTVGGGRRYVQYELMMSGNGAYDGGDGWTGTGHSWGGGSKLTSVEILESEFDVELRNFSLVSDSGGPGEYRGGLALRREYVIQQPSRYAGGSPRNLSPAQGVGGGLDGIAGAVTINPGSPDEQKYVGIISNVMLQEGDVVRVETGSAGGAGDPLKRDRLRVMNDLRNGYISPQSAVATYGLSEEQATQALSPKPEVI
;
A
#
# COMPACT_ATOMS: atom_id res chain seq x y z
N VAL A 1 -18.81 30.34 -8.72
CA VAL A 1 -19.64 30.12 -7.50
C VAL A 1 -20.37 28.79 -7.66
N PRO A 2 -20.33 27.88 -6.67
CA PRO A 2 -21.00 26.59 -6.78
C PRO A 2 -22.52 26.75 -6.95
N HIS A 3 -23.14 25.89 -7.75
CA HIS A 3 -24.60 25.84 -7.89
C HIS A 3 -25.22 25.34 -6.58
N LYS A 4 -26.21 26.05 -6.04
CA LYS A 4 -26.75 25.80 -4.70
C LYS A 4 -27.35 24.40 -4.56
N GLU A 5 -28.09 23.96 -5.58
CA GLU A 5 -28.74 22.66 -5.64
C GLU A 5 -27.72 21.51 -5.64
N THR A 6 -26.64 21.61 -6.44
CA THR A 6 -25.56 20.61 -6.45
C THR A 6 -24.88 20.53 -5.09
N HIS A 7 -24.63 21.68 -4.47
CA HIS A 7 -24.03 21.73 -3.14
C HIS A 7 -24.93 21.06 -2.08
N GLN A 8 -26.24 21.31 -2.12
CA GLN A 8 -27.20 20.68 -1.22
C GLN A 8 -27.34 19.18 -1.46
N LEU A 9 -27.31 18.73 -2.72
CA LEU A 9 -27.33 17.33 -3.09
C LEU A 9 -26.13 16.58 -2.47
N LEU A 10 -24.92 17.11 -2.64
CA LEU A 10 -23.70 16.51 -2.10
C LEU A 10 -23.72 16.45 -0.57
N ARG A 11 -24.17 17.53 0.09
CA ARG A 11 -24.28 17.58 1.56
C ARG A 11 -25.29 16.55 2.09
N SER A 12 -26.43 16.39 1.41
CA SER A 12 -27.50 15.50 1.86
C SER A 12 -27.14 14.01 1.73
N ASN A 13 -26.12 13.68 0.93
CA ASN A 13 -25.69 12.31 0.66
C ASN A 13 -24.37 11.92 1.36
N SER A 14 -23.89 12.74 2.31
CA SER A 14 -22.68 12.43 3.10
C SER A 14 -22.97 12.43 4.60
N ARG A 15 -22.29 11.54 5.33
CA ARG A 15 -22.31 11.51 6.81
C ARG A 15 -21.53 12.68 7.42
N THR A 16 -20.54 13.19 6.69
CA THR A 16 -19.64 14.29 7.09
C THR A 16 -19.63 15.36 5.98
N PRO A 17 -20.76 16.07 5.77
CA PRO A 17 -20.92 16.98 4.64
C PRO A 17 -19.90 18.11 4.62
N GLU A 18 -19.51 18.64 5.78
CA GLU A 18 -18.52 19.72 5.85
C GLU A 18 -17.14 19.29 5.35
N LEU A 19 -16.72 18.05 5.63
CA LEU A 19 -15.44 17.52 5.12
C LEU A 19 -15.48 17.37 3.60
N VAL A 20 -16.55 16.79 3.05
CA VAL A 20 -16.70 16.63 1.60
C VAL A 20 -16.69 17.97 0.88
N ILE A 21 -17.41 18.97 1.41
CA ILE A 21 -17.41 20.31 0.84
C ILE A 21 -16.06 21.00 1.00
N GLY A 22 -15.40 20.81 2.16
CA GLY A 22 -14.04 21.30 2.42
C GLY A 22 -13.05 20.76 1.39
N ASP A 23 -13.05 19.46 1.11
CA ASP A 23 -12.17 18.81 0.14
C ASP A 23 -12.41 19.34 -1.28
N LEU A 24 -13.68 19.45 -1.70
CA LEU A 24 -14.03 20.04 -3.00
C LEU A 24 -13.61 21.50 -3.09
N GLY A 25 -13.77 22.26 -2.01
CA GLY A 25 -13.32 23.64 -1.90
C GLY A 25 -11.81 23.77 -2.01
N ALA A 26 -11.05 22.89 -1.35
CA ALA A 26 -9.60 22.84 -1.41
C ALA A 26 -9.10 22.50 -2.82
N GLN A 27 -9.69 21.50 -3.48
CA GLN A 27 -9.37 21.14 -4.87
C GLN A 27 -9.66 22.31 -5.83
N ALA A 28 -10.84 22.93 -5.71
CA ALA A 28 -11.21 24.08 -6.51
C ALA A 28 -10.29 25.28 -6.27
N GLY A 29 -9.94 25.57 -5.01
CA GLY A 29 -9.03 26.64 -4.64
C GLY A 29 -7.63 26.43 -5.23
N ALA A 30 -7.09 25.22 -5.14
CA ALA A 30 -5.80 24.89 -5.74
C ALA A 30 -5.81 25.09 -7.27
N LEU A 31 -6.83 24.55 -7.96
CA LEU A 31 -6.94 24.62 -9.42
C LEU A 31 -7.18 26.04 -9.93
N TRP A 32 -8.17 26.75 -9.37
CA TRP A 32 -8.64 28.02 -9.90
C TRP A 32 -7.86 29.21 -9.37
N SER A 33 -7.50 29.22 -8.09
CA SER A 33 -6.84 30.38 -7.49
C SER A 33 -5.33 30.39 -7.76
N ILE A 34 -4.69 29.22 -7.75
CA ILE A 34 -3.23 29.11 -7.93
C ILE A 34 -2.88 28.55 -9.30
N GLY A 35 -3.45 27.40 -9.70
CA GLY A 35 -3.11 26.71 -10.94
C GLY A 35 -3.37 27.57 -12.17
N ALA A 36 -4.61 28.03 -12.36
CA ALA A 36 -4.99 28.86 -13.49
C ALA A 36 -4.24 30.20 -13.51
N TYR A 37 -4.05 30.82 -12.34
CA TYR A 37 -3.29 32.06 -12.22
C TYR A 37 -1.82 31.89 -12.65
N ARG A 38 -1.13 30.87 -12.14
CA ARG A 38 0.28 30.60 -12.51
C ARG A 38 0.44 30.22 -13.97
N LEU A 39 -0.46 29.41 -14.51
CA LEU A 39 -0.44 29.04 -15.92
C LEU A 39 -0.64 30.27 -16.81
N LYS A 40 -1.59 31.15 -16.45
CA LYS A 40 -1.82 32.40 -17.18
C LYS A 40 -0.59 33.30 -17.13
N ASN A 41 0.01 33.51 -15.96
CA ASN A 41 1.22 34.33 -15.84
C ASN A 41 2.35 33.80 -16.73
N LEU A 42 2.53 32.47 -16.78
CA LEU A 42 3.52 31.84 -17.65
C LEU A 42 3.25 32.15 -19.13
N MET A 43 1.97 32.08 -19.55
CA MET A 43 1.55 32.41 -20.92
C MET A 43 1.66 33.91 -21.24
N ASP A 44 1.39 34.79 -20.28
CA ASP A 44 1.52 36.24 -20.43
C ASP A 44 3.01 36.65 -20.57
N GLU A 45 3.93 35.95 -19.89
CA GLU A 45 5.37 36.22 -19.93
C GLU A 45 6.06 35.61 -21.16
N TYR A 46 5.78 34.35 -21.49
CA TYR A 46 6.50 33.59 -22.52
C TYR A 46 5.71 33.39 -23.83
N GLY A 47 4.43 33.75 -23.84
CA GLY A 47 3.50 33.48 -24.94
C GLY A 47 2.85 32.09 -24.83
N GLN A 48 1.57 32.02 -25.21
CA GLN A 48 0.80 30.77 -25.16
C GLN A 48 1.45 29.63 -25.96
N ASP A 49 1.87 29.91 -27.20
CA ASP A 49 2.44 28.90 -28.09
C ASP A 49 3.76 28.31 -27.55
N SER A 50 4.61 29.15 -26.94
CA SER A 50 5.85 28.69 -26.32
C SER A 50 5.59 27.76 -25.14
N VAL A 51 4.58 28.07 -24.32
CA VAL A 51 4.20 27.26 -23.15
C VAL A 51 3.61 25.93 -23.56
N THR A 52 2.69 25.92 -24.54
CA THR A 52 2.08 24.68 -25.02
C THR A 52 3.07 23.81 -25.76
N ASP A 53 3.97 24.36 -26.58
CA ASP A 53 5.08 23.61 -27.18
C ASP A 53 5.98 23.02 -26.11
N ALA A 54 6.34 23.78 -25.06
CA ALA A 54 7.15 23.25 -23.96
C ALA A 54 6.51 22.02 -23.28
N PHE A 55 5.18 21.99 -23.08
CA PHE A 55 4.49 20.81 -22.56
C PHE A 55 4.58 19.61 -23.50
N GLU A 56 4.42 19.82 -24.82
CA GLU A 56 4.58 18.75 -25.80
C GLU A 56 6.02 18.23 -25.81
N GLN A 57 7.01 19.13 -25.83
CA GLN A 57 8.44 18.78 -25.80
C GLN A 57 8.82 17.97 -24.54
N ILE A 58 8.28 18.32 -23.37
CA ILE A 58 8.49 17.56 -22.13
C ILE A 58 7.93 16.14 -22.26
N GLY A 59 6.73 16.00 -22.81
CA GLY A 59 6.12 14.69 -23.05
C GLY A 59 6.88 13.84 -24.08
N LEU A 60 7.29 14.43 -25.20
CA LEU A 60 8.10 13.76 -26.22
C LEU A 60 9.46 13.30 -25.68
N ARG A 61 10.11 14.12 -24.84
CA ARG A 61 11.37 13.72 -24.16
C ARG A 61 11.16 12.56 -23.20
N THR A 62 10.05 12.57 -22.47
CA THR A 62 9.67 11.50 -21.55
C THR A 62 9.46 10.20 -22.32
N GLU A 63 8.66 10.24 -23.39
CA GLU A 63 8.43 9.08 -24.26
C GLU A 63 9.74 8.54 -24.83
N ALA A 64 10.58 9.39 -25.42
CA ALA A 64 11.84 8.99 -26.02
C ALA A 64 12.79 8.35 -24.99
N ARG A 65 12.86 8.91 -23.78
CA ARG A 65 13.70 8.39 -22.69
C ARG A 65 13.24 7.00 -22.24
N VAL A 66 11.93 6.81 -22.05
CA VAL A 66 11.35 5.52 -21.65
C VAL A 66 11.61 4.47 -22.72
N ARG A 67 11.30 4.78 -23.99
CA ARG A 67 11.55 3.90 -25.15
C ARG A 67 13.02 3.51 -25.28
N GLN A 68 13.94 4.45 -25.11
CA GLN A 68 15.39 4.19 -25.19
C GLN A 68 15.86 3.17 -24.14
N VAL A 69 15.27 3.19 -22.94
CA VAL A 69 15.64 2.22 -21.90
C VAL A 69 14.98 0.87 -22.14
N ILE A 70 13.71 0.84 -22.55
CA ILE A 70 13.01 -0.41 -22.92
C ILE A 70 13.75 -1.12 -24.06
N ALA A 71 14.27 -0.40 -25.04
CA ALA A 71 15.04 -0.96 -26.16
C ALA A 71 16.33 -1.69 -25.75
N GLN A 72 16.79 -1.53 -24.50
CA GLN A 72 17.95 -2.25 -23.96
C GLN A 72 17.54 -3.55 -23.27
N TRP A 73 16.24 -3.74 -23.00
CA TRP A 73 15.72 -4.95 -22.40
C TRP A 73 15.64 -6.05 -23.45
N LYS A 74 15.67 -7.31 -22.98
CA LYS A 74 15.55 -8.45 -23.88
C LYS A 74 14.08 -8.63 -24.25
N ASP A 75 13.79 -8.66 -25.55
CA ASP A 75 12.47 -9.02 -26.05
C ASP A 75 11.98 -10.35 -25.49
N GLY A 76 10.70 -10.40 -25.13
CA GLY A 76 10.10 -11.57 -24.51
C GLY A 76 8.84 -11.27 -23.71
N VAL A 77 8.33 -12.31 -23.07
CA VAL A 77 7.17 -12.26 -22.18
C VAL A 77 7.64 -12.64 -20.78
N TYR A 78 7.40 -11.75 -19.82
CA TYR A 78 7.80 -11.91 -18.43
C TYR A 78 6.56 -11.85 -17.56
N GLU A 79 6.27 -12.92 -16.84
CA GLU A 79 5.01 -13.06 -16.11
C GLU A 79 5.20 -12.95 -14.61
N ALA A 80 4.19 -12.41 -13.95
CA ALA A 80 4.06 -12.42 -12.50
C ALA A 80 2.61 -12.69 -12.11
N SER A 81 2.41 -13.25 -10.92
CA SER A 81 1.09 -13.44 -10.34
C SER A 81 1.14 -13.27 -8.84
N GLY A 82 0.05 -12.78 -8.30
CA GLY A 82 -0.17 -12.59 -6.88
C GLY A 82 -1.61 -12.89 -6.55
N PHE A 83 -1.92 -12.98 -5.27
CA PHE A 83 -3.26 -13.33 -4.81
C PHE A 83 -3.80 -12.26 -3.87
N THR A 84 -5.09 -12.00 -3.99
CA THR A 84 -5.87 -11.28 -2.99
C THR A 84 -7.00 -12.18 -2.52
N ASP A 85 -7.49 -11.96 -1.30
CA ASP A 85 -8.56 -12.79 -0.75
C ASP A 85 -9.92 -12.22 -1.16
N ASP A 86 -10.86 -13.09 -1.51
CA ASP A 86 -12.23 -12.68 -1.80
C ASP A 86 -12.93 -12.33 -0.49
N ILE A 87 -13.45 -11.11 -0.38
CA ILE A 87 -14.13 -10.66 0.85
C ILE A 87 -15.54 -11.25 0.99
N VAL A 88 -16.10 -11.83 -0.08
CA VAL A 88 -17.41 -12.48 -0.06
C VAL A 88 -17.29 -13.96 0.32
N ASP A 89 -16.18 -14.60 -0.05
CA ASP A 89 -15.87 -15.98 0.31
C ASP A 89 -14.49 -16.03 0.99
N PRO A 90 -14.45 -16.06 2.34
CA PRO A 90 -13.22 -16.05 3.11
C PRO A 90 -12.24 -17.20 2.85
N ASN A 91 -12.65 -18.24 2.12
CA ASN A 91 -11.81 -19.38 1.75
C ASN A 91 -11.25 -19.29 0.32
N LYS A 92 -11.64 -18.26 -0.43
CA LYS A 92 -11.30 -18.11 -1.84
C LYS A 92 -10.22 -17.05 -2.03
N LYS A 93 -9.23 -17.41 -2.84
CA LYS A 93 -8.23 -16.48 -3.38
C LYS A 93 -8.60 -16.11 -4.80
N LEU A 94 -8.32 -14.86 -5.18
CA LEU A 94 -8.40 -14.34 -6.54
C LEU A 94 -6.99 -14.08 -7.03
N ARG A 95 -6.64 -14.69 -8.15
CA ARG A 95 -5.35 -14.50 -8.81
C ARG A 95 -5.37 -13.21 -9.63
N LEU A 96 -4.39 -12.36 -9.35
CA LEU A 96 -4.05 -11.20 -10.18
C LEU A 96 -2.83 -11.59 -11.01
N HIS A 97 -2.83 -11.27 -12.29
CA HIS A 97 -1.75 -11.65 -13.21
C HIS A 97 -1.40 -10.50 -14.14
N VAL A 98 -0.12 -10.43 -14.49
CA VAL A 98 0.39 -9.55 -15.53
C VAL A 98 1.46 -10.27 -16.37
N SER A 99 1.37 -10.09 -17.68
CA SER A 99 2.46 -10.37 -18.62
C SER A 99 3.10 -9.04 -19.06
N ALA A 100 4.36 -8.83 -18.73
CA ALA A 100 5.18 -7.76 -19.31
C ALA A 100 5.76 -8.25 -20.65
N ILE A 101 5.26 -7.70 -21.75
CA ILE A 101 5.64 -8.06 -23.11
C ILE A 101 6.54 -6.96 -23.64
N VAL A 102 7.81 -7.29 -23.88
CA VAL A 102 8.82 -6.39 -24.46
C VAL A 102 8.99 -6.74 -25.93
N ASN A 103 8.82 -5.74 -26.80
CA ASN A 103 9.05 -5.84 -28.24
C ASN A 103 9.73 -4.57 -28.75
N GLY A 104 11.04 -4.64 -28.97
CA GLY A 104 11.86 -3.50 -29.32
C GLY A 104 11.83 -2.44 -28.23
N ASP A 105 11.25 -1.28 -28.54
CA ASP A 105 11.17 -0.13 -27.62
C ASP A 105 9.81 0.01 -26.92
N ARG A 106 8.92 -0.98 -27.06
CA ARG A 106 7.56 -0.97 -26.48
C ARG A 106 7.44 -1.98 -25.35
N LEU A 107 6.77 -1.54 -24.28
CA LEU A 107 6.33 -2.39 -23.17
C LEU A 107 4.81 -2.46 -23.16
N THR A 108 4.25 -3.66 -23.21
CA THR A 108 2.83 -3.91 -22.95
C THR A 108 2.68 -4.69 -21.66
N LEU A 109 1.88 -4.17 -20.73
CA LEU A 109 1.46 -4.88 -19.51
C LEU A 109 0.06 -5.44 -19.75
N ASP A 110 -0.04 -6.74 -19.94
CA ASP A 110 -1.30 -7.44 -20.18
C ASP A 110 -1.82 -8.09 -18.89
N PHE A 111 -2.95 -7.59 -18.39
CA PHE A 111 -3.64 -8.06 -17.20
C PHE A 111 -4.83 -8.99 -17.51
N SER A 112 -5.02 -9.37 -18.77
CA SER A 112 -6.23 -10.06 -19.26
C SER A 112 -6.47 -11.43 -18.64
N GLN A 113 -5.44 -12.09 -18.10
CA GLN A 113 -5.57 -13.38 -17.42
C GLN A 113 -5.86 -13.26 -15.92
N THR A 114 -6.13 -12.05 -15.41
CA THR A 114 -6.60 -11.87 -14.03
C THR A 114 -7.96 -12.55 -13.84
N ASP A 115 -8.19 -13.09 -12.65
CA ASP A 115 -9.44 -13.78 -12.31
C ASP A 115 -10.69 -12.90 -12.48
N PRO A 116 -11.89 -13.51 -12.64
CA PRO A 116 -13.15 -12.80 -12.72
C PRO A 116 -13.41 -11.89 -11.51
N GLN A 117 -14.13 -10.78 -11.76
CA GLN A 117 -14.50 -9.80 -10.75
C GLN A 117 -15.18 -10.43 -9.51
N SER A 118 -14.85 -9.94 -8.32
CA SER A 118 -15.52 -10.32 -7.07
C SER A 118 -16.92 -9.70 -7.01
N LEU A 119 -17.84 -10.38 -6.34
CA LEU A 119 -19.13 -9.79 -5.96
C LEU A 119 -18.98 -8.71 -4.89
N GLY A 120 -17.85 -8.69 -4.16
CA GLY A 120 -17.53 -7.70 -3.13
C GLY A 120 -16.80 -6.48 -3.69
N PRO A 121 -16.74 -5.36 -2.94
CA PRO A 121 -16.16 -4.09 -3.37
C PRO A 121 -14.65 -4.04 -3.65
N ILE A 122 -13.92 -5.16 -3.75
CA ILE A 122 -12.46 -5.18 -3.93
C ILE A 122 -11.98 -5.00 -5.38
N ASN A 123 -12.89 -4.88 -6.33
CA ASN A 123 -12.55 -4.72 -7.74
C ASN A 123 -11.94 -3.33 -8.00
N ALA A 124 -10.88 -3.27 -8.82
CA ALA A 124 -10.19 -2.05 -9.18
C ALA A 124 -10.46 -1.69 -10.64
N ARG A 125 -10.62 -0.39 -10.92
CA ARG A 125 -10.82 0.10 -12.29
C ARG A 125 -9.46 0.32 -12.99
N PRO A 126 -9.38 0.16 -14.32
CA PRO A 126 -8.13 0.27 -15.08
C PRO A 126 -7.27 1.53 -14.84
N PRO A 127 -7.84 2.73 -14.58
CA PRO A 127 -7.02 3.91 -14.31
C PRO A 127 -6.05 3.76 -13.13
N PHE A 128 -6.42 3.01 -12.09
CA PHE A 128 -5.53 2.76 -10.94
C PHE A 128 -4.33 1.90 -11.34
N THR A 129 -4.60 0.78 -12.01
CA THR A 129 -3.55 -0.13 -12.50
C THR A 129 -2.64 0.54 -13.52
N ARG A 130 -3.18 1.40 -14.41
CA ARG A 130 -2.35 2.21 -15.32
C ARG A 130 -1.45 3.18 -14.57
N GLY A 131 -1.95 3.85 -13.54
CA GLY A 131 -1.13 4.73 -12.70
C GLY A 131 0.05 4.00 -12.07
N MET A 132 -0.19 2.80 -11.54
CA MET A 132 0.87 1.93 -10.98
C MET A 132 1.85 1.45 -12.04
N ALA A 133 1.38 1.07 -13.23
CA ALA A 133 2.22 0.70 -14.35
C ALA A 133 3.20 1.83 -14.73
N TYR A 134 2.69 3.06 -14.84
CA TYR A 134 3.51 4.22 -15.16
C TYR A 134 4.48 4.56 -14.03
N TYR A 135 4.04 4.47 -12.78
CA TYR A 135 4.91 4.67 -11.64
C TYR A 135 6.05 3.62 -11.60
N ALA A 136 5.72 2.34 -11.77
CA ALA A 136 6.70 1.27 -11.79
C ALA A 136 7.70 1.45 -12.95
N ALA A 137 7.23 1.89 -14.11
CA ALA A 137 8.11 2.28 -15.22
C ALA A 137 9.07 3.40 -14.80
N ILE A 138 8.62 4.50 -14.20
CA ILE A 138 9.50 5.57 -13.69
C ILE A 138 10.52 5.02 -12.68
N ALA A 139 10.04 4.30 -11.66
CA ALA A 139 10.89 3.78 -10.59
C ALA A 139 11.96 2.80 -11.09
N MET A 140 11.62 1.98 -12.09
CA MET A 140 12.51 0.96 -12.64
C MET A 140 13.38 1.46 -13.79
N ILE A 141 13.00 2.53 -14.49
CA ILE A 141 13.74 3.05 -15.64
C ILE A 141 14.67 4.17 -15.19
N ASP A 142 14.11 5.26 -14.66
CA ASP A 142 14.83 6.49 -14.33
C ASP A 142 13.93 7.38 -13.44
N PRO A 143 14.26 7.52 -12.13
CA PRO A 143 13.49 8.34 -11.20
C PRO A 143 13.44 9.84 -11.56
N GLY A 144 14.30 10.31 -12.47
CA GLY A 144 14.29 11.68 -12.97
C GLY A 144 13.23 11.95 -14.05
N ILE A 145 12.55 10.90 -14.55
CA ILE A 145 11.51 11.06 -15.57
C ILE A 145 10.27 11.74 -14.97
N PRO A 146 9.78 12.84 -15.56
CA PRO A 146 8.56 13.50 -15.09
C PRO A 146 7.32 12.65 -15.38
N ASN A 147 6.37 12.66 -14.46
CA ASN A 147 5.08 11.98 -14.64
C ASN A 147 4.17 12.78 -15.59
N ASN A 148 4.05 12.35 -16.85
CA ASN A 148 3.22 12.98 -17.87
C ASN A 148 2.75 11.98 -18.95
N PHE A 149 2.05 12.48 -19.98
CA PHE A 149 1.45 11.68 -21.04
C PHE A 149 2.44 10.86 -21.89
N GLY A 150 3.73 11.22 -21.91
CA GLY A 150 4.76 10.47 -22.63
C GLY A 150 4.91 9.02 -22.15
N LEU A 151 4.64 8.77 -20.86
CA LEU A 151 4.62 7.41 -20.29
C LEU A 151 3.52 6.55 -20.94
N ALA A 152 2.32 7.13 -21.10
CA ALA A 152 1.19 6.45 -21.72
C ALA A 152 1.37 6.18 -23.22
N ARG A 153 2.34 6.85 -23.88
CA ARG A 153 2.71 6.57 -25.27
C ARG A 153 3.76 5.44 -25.40
N ALA A 154 4.49 5.13 -24.33
CA ALA A 154 5.54 4.11 -24.32
C ALA A 154 5.15 2.80 -23.61
N VAL A 155 4.21 2.88 -22.65
CA VAL A 155 3.74 1.74 -21.86
C VAL A 155 2.24 1.54 -22.11
N ASP A 156 1.91 0.43 -22.77
CA ASP A 156 0.53 0.02 -23.02
C ASP A 156 0.01 -0.86 -21.87
N CYS A 157 -1.27 -0.77 -21.55
CA CYS A 157 -1.93 -1.64 -20.56
C CYS A 157 -3.19 -2.26 -21.15
N VAL A 158 -3.25 -3.59 -21.15
CA VAL A 158 -4.37 -4.39 -21.67
C VAL A 158 -5.12 -5.03 -20.51
N PHE A 159 -6.45 -5.05 -20.58
CA PHE A 159 -7.30 -5.57 -19.50
C PHE A 159 -8.39 -6.46 -20.07
N GLY A 160 -8.64 -7.61 -19.43
CA GLY A 160 -9.76 -8.48 -19.75
C GLY A 160 -11.06 -7.91 -19.17
N GLU A 161 -12.14 -7.86 -19.96
CA GLU A 161 -13.45 -7.42 -19.48
C GLU A 161 -14.01 -8.38 -18.42
N GLY A 162 -14.63 -7.85 -17.36
CA GLY A 162 -15.26 -8.67 -16.33
C GLY A 162 -14.27 -9.26 -15.30
N THR A 163 -13.04 -8.77 -15.28
CA THR A 163 -11.99 -9.20 -14.35
C THR A 163 -11.94 -8.29 -13.12
N VAL A 164 -11.23 -8.71 -12.06
CA VAL A 164 -11.01 -7.89 -10.85
C VAL A 164 -10.39 -6.52 -11.18
N LEU A 165 -9.59 -6.40 -12.26
CA LEU A 165 -8.90 -5.17 -12.67
C LEU A 165 -9.61 -4.40 -13.80
N ASN A 166 -10.72 -4.93 -14.32
CA ASN A 166 -11.59 -4.25 -15.26
C ASN A 166 -13.04 -4.75 -15.11
N PRO A 167 -13.68 -4.45 -13.97
CA PRO A 167 -15.01 -4.95 -13.66
C PRO A 167 -16.05 -4.30 -14.56
N THR A 168 -17.17 -4.98 -14.79
CA THR A 168 -18.33 -4.43 -15.50
C THR A 168 -19.34 -3.85 -14.51
N PHE A 169 -19.95 -2.71 -14.85
CA PHE A 169 -21.05 -2.16 -14.04
C PHE A 169 -22.21 -3.17 -14.00
N PRO A 170 -22.89 -3.40 -12.85
CA PRO A 170 -22.88 -2.63 -11.60
C PRO A 170 -21.97 -3.16 -10.48
N THR A 171 -20.95 -3.97 -10.78
CA THR A 171 -20.11 -4.57 -9.72
C THR A 171 -19.43 -3.52 -8.83
N PRO A 172 -19.41 -3.74 -7.51
CA PRO A 172 -18.91 -2.76 -6.56
C PRO A 172 -17.38 -2.61 -6.62
N VAL A 173 -16.92 -1.37 -6.43
CA VAL A 173 -15.51 -0.95 -6.50
C VAL A 173 -15.11 -0.08 -5.30
N GLY A 174 -15.80 -0.17 -4.16
CA GLY A 174 -15.61 0.77 -3.04
C GLY A 174 -14.35 0.54 -2.20
N PHE A 175 -13.77 -0.66 -2.25
CA PHE A 175 -12.68 -1.16 -1.39
C PHE A 175 -11.51 -1.68 -2.26
N TYR A 176 -11.33 -1.09 -3.44
CA TYR A 176 -10.29 -1.49 -4.40
C TYR A 176 -8.87 -1.43 -3.82
N SER A 177 -8.63 -0.57 -2.83
CA SER A 177 -7.34 -0.40 -2.12
C SER A 177 -6.81 -1.71 -1.54
N MET A 178 -7.67 -2.67 -1.22
CA MET A 178 -7.28 -3.99 -0.70
C MET A 178 -6.56 -4.85 -1.75
N THR A 179 -6.83 -4.61 -3.03
CA THR A 179 -6.26 -5.32 -4.18
C THR A 179 -4.99 -4.63 -4.69
N LEU A 180 -4.89 -3.31 -4.47
CA LEU A 180 -3.89 -2.44 -5.06
C LEU A 180 -2.43 -2.80 -4.71
N SER A 181 -2.13 -3.18 -3.48
CA SER A 181 -0.76 -3.58 -3.11
C SER A 181 -0.30 -4.79 -3.92
N THR A 182 -1.15 -5.82 -4.08
CA THR A 182 -0.81 -7.00 -4.88
C THR A 182 -0.66 -6.66 -6.37
N VAL A 183 -1.46 -5.73 -6.89
CA VAL A 183 -1.31 -5.26 -8.29
C VAL A 183 0.04 -4.57 -8.49
N GLU A 184 0.43 -3.71 -7.55
CA GLU A 184 1.73 -3.06 -7.56
C GLU A 184 2.86 -4.12 -7.55
N ASP A 185 2.78 -5.08 -6.64
CA ASP A 185 3.77 -6.15 -6.47
C ASP A 185 4.01 -6.92 -7.78
N ILE A 186 2.95 -7.40 -8.44
CA ILE A 186 3.09 -8.18 -9.67
C ILE A 186 3.63 -7.34 -10.84
N ILE A 187 3.30 -6.04 -10.90
CA ILE A 187 3.84 -5.14 -11.92
C ILE A 187 5.34 -4.97 -11.72
N PHE A 188 5.78 -4.67 -10.49
CA PHE A 188 7.20 -4.54 -10.17
C PHE A 188 7.96 -5.83 -10.43
N GLU A 189 7.39 -6.98 -10.08
CA GLU A 189 7.99 -8.28 -10.34
C GLU A 189 8.17 -8.54 -11.84
N ALA A 190 7.13 -8.34 -12.65
CA ALA A 190 7.19 -8.56 -14.10
C ALA A 190 8.16 -7.60 -14.80
N ILE A 191 8.16 -6.32 -14.41
CA ILE A 191 9.10 -5.32 -14.96
C ILE A 191 10.54 -5.62 -14.49
N SER A 192 10.75 -6.06 -13.25
CA SER A 192 12.10 -6.44 -12.77
C SER A 192 12.67 -7.59 -13.60
N LYS A 193 11.85 -8.62 -13.87
CA LYS A 193 12.22 -9.73 -14.76
C LYS A 193 12.57 -9.24 -16.16
N ALA A 194 11.74 -8.37 -16.75
CA ALA A 194 11.97 -7.81 -18.09
C ALA A 194 13.25 -6.95 -18.16
N ALA A 195 13.48 -6.12 -17.15
CA ALA A 195 14.62 -5.22 -17.07
C ALA A 195 15.92 -5.91 -16.64
N GLY A 196 15.88 -7.20 -16.29
CA GLY A 196 17.03 -7.93 -15.72
C GLY A 196 17.51 -7.34 -14.39
N LYS A 197 16.61 -6.72 -13.62
CA LYS A 197 16.90 -6.14 -12.30
C LYS A 197 16.57 -7.15 -11.20
N PRO A 198 17.17 -7.01 -10.00
CA PRO A 198 16.85 -7.91 -8.91
C PRO A 198 15.38 -7.83 -8.52
N LEU A 199 14.80 -8.96 -8.12
CA LEU A 199 13.42 -9.03 -7.69
C LEU A 199 13.23 -8.28 -6.38
N VAL A 200 12.06 -7.65 -6.25
CA VAL A 200 11.57 -7.05 -5.01
C VAL A 200 10.50 -7.98 -4.46
N ALA A 201 10.58 -8.31 -3.18
CA ALA A 201 9.55 -9.05 -2.48
C ALA A 201 8.23 -8.27 -2.49
N HIS A 202 7.13 -8.95 -2.22
CA HIS A 202 5.83 -8.27 -2.21
C HIS A 202 5.71 -7.36 -0.99
N ASN A 203 5.03 -6.23 -1.19
CA ASN A 203 4.72 -5.26 -0.16
C ASN A 203 3.69 -5.80 0.83
N ALA A 204 3.68 -5.20 2.01
CA ALA A 204 2.73 -5.57 3.04
C ALA A 204 1.29 -5.16 2.70
N SER A 205 0.32 -5.80 3.35
CA SER A 205 -1.07 -5.34 3.31
C SER A 205 -1.29 -4.21 4.32
N SER A 206 -2.02 -3.17 3.89
CA SER A 206 -2.43 -2.10 4.80
C SER A 206 -3.46 -2.57 5.81
N GLY A 207 -3.38 -2.07 7.05
CA GLY A 207 -4.51 -2.09 7.97
C GLY A 207 -5.46 -0.95 7.67
N MET A 208 -6.76 -1.18 7.78
CA MET A 208 -7.79 -0.15 7.64
C MET A 208 -8.60 -0.08 8.93
N VAL A 209 -8.85 1.12 9.41
CA VAL A 209 -9.68 1.38 10.58
C VAL A 209 -10.79 2.33 10.15
N VAL A 210 -12.03 1.84 10.20
CA VAL A 210 -13.23 2.66 10.03
C VAL A 210 -14.06 2.56 11.30
N MET A 211 -14.10 3.63 12.08
CA MET A 211 -14.92 3.72 13.28
C MET A 211 -15.91 4.86 13.15
N GLY A 212 -17.19 4.56 13.41
CA GLY A 212 -18.25 5.56 13.43
C GLY A 212 -19.02 5.51 14.73
N THR A 213 -19.44 6.67 15.23
CA THR A 213 -20.22 6.76 16.46
C THR A 213 -21.61 6.17 16.29
N VAL A 214 -22.13 5.56 17.37
CA VAL A 214 -23.51 5.07 17.45
C VAL A 214 -24.27 5.94 18.45
N GLY A 215 -25.32 6.63 18.00
CA GLY A 215 -26.23 7.38 18.88
C GLY A 215 -26.30 8.88 18.57
N GLY A 216 -26.65 9.66 19.60
CA GLY A 216 -26.97 11.10 19.49
C GLY A 216 -25.81 12.07 19.72
N GLY A 217 -24.59 11.56 19.95
CA GLY A 217 -23.39 12.38 20.16
C GLY A 217 -22.84 13.02 18.89
N ARG A 218 -21.61 13.57 18.97
CA ARG A 218 -20.89 14.10 17.80
C ARG A 218 -20.76 12.99 16.76
N ARG A 219 -21.15 13.29 15.52
CA ARG A 219 -21.01 12.34 14.40
C ARG A 219 -19.63 12.49 13.79
N TYR A 220 -18.88 11.40 13.76
CA TYR A 220 -17.63 11.31 13.00
C TYR A 220 -17.53 9.95 12.30
N VAL A 221 -16.62 9.89 11.35
CA VAL A 221 -16.09 8.64 10.80
C VAL A 221 -14.58 8.75 10.86
N GLN A 222 -13.94 8.02 11.78
CA GLN A 222 -12.51 7.83 11.78
C GLN A 222 -12.21 6.92 10.60
N TYR A 223 -11.45 7.42 9.64
CA TYR A 223 -10.94 6.65 8.52
C TYR A 223 -9.43 6.71 8.55
N GLU A 224 -8.79 5.59 8.81
CA GLU A 224 -7.35 5.49 8.89
C GLU A 224 -6.84 4.33 8.02
N LEU A 225 -5.77 4.59 7.29
CA LEU A 225 -5.01 3.59 6.57
C LEU A 225 -3.62 3.46 7.21
N MET A 226 -3.36 2.30 7.81
CA MET A 226 -2.08 1.94 8.40
C MET A 226 -1.23 1.20 7.36
N MET A 227 -0.26 1.90 6.78
CA MET A 227 0.73 1.28 5.90
C MET A 227 1.86 0.72 6.75
N SER A 228 2.23 -0.54 6.52
CA SER A 228 3.13 -1.26 7.41
C SER A 228 4.55 -1.39 6.90
N GLY A 229 4.76 -1.70 5.64
CA GLY A 229 6.11 -1.71 5.09
C GLY A 229 6.25 -2.29 3.70
N ASN A 230 7.42 -2.05 3.13
CA ASN A 230 7.73 -2.45 1.76
C ASN A 230 8.45 -3.80 1.71
N GLY A 231 8.39 -4.46 0.55
CA GLY A 231 9.14 -5.69 0.29
C GLY A 231 10.65 -5.49 0.38
N ALA A 232 11.37 -6.50 0.87
CA ALA A 232 12.81 -6.54 0.77
C ALA A 232 13.26 -6.72 -0.68
N TYR A 233 14.49 -6.36 -1.00
CA TYR A 233 15.08 -6.59 -2.31
C TYR A 233 16.52 -7.04 -2.16
N ASP A 234 17.09 -7.62 -3.22
CA ASP A 234 18.51 -7.96 -3.28
C ASP A 234 19.34 -6.68 -3.26
N GLY A 235 19.76 -6.28 -2.06
CA GLY A 235 20.45 -5.03 -1.77
C GLY A 235 19.93 -4.25 -0.57
N GLY A 236 18.76 -4.59 0.01
CA GLY A 236 18.21 -3.85 1.14
C GLY A 236 17.01 -4.47 1.84
N ASP A 237 16.91 -4.25 3.15
CA ASP A 237 15.70 -4.60 3.91
C ASP A 237 14.53 -3.74 3.42
N GLY A 238 13.33 -4.29 3.54
CA GLY A 238 12.09 -3.56 3.35
C GLY A 238 11.94 -2.46 4.41
N TRP A 239 11.53 -1.26 3.98
CA TRP A 239 11.26 -0.17 4.89
C TRP A 239 10.04 -0.46 5.77
N THR A 240 10.21 -0.39 7.09
CA THR A 240 9.14 -0.54 8.08
C THR A 240 8.46 0.81 8.33
N GLY A 241 7.14 0.81 8.47
CA GLY A 241 6.32 1.98 8.80
C GLY A 241 6.21 3.02 7.70
N THR A 242 6.54 2.65 6.46
CA THR A 242 6.46 3.54 5.30
C THR A 242 5.33 3.11 4.36
N GLY A 243 4.65 4.09 3.76
CA GLY A 243 3.66 3.85 2.72
C GLY A 243 4.24 3.08 1.53
N HIS A 244 3.42 2.25 0.89
CA HIS A 244 3.68 1.70 -0.44
C HIS A 244 3.50 2.80 -1.51
N SER A 245 3.94 2.57 -2.75
CA SER A 245 3.99 3.66 -3.72
C SER A 245 2.62 4.15 -4.16
N TRP A 246 1.62 3.28 -4.27
CA TRP A 246 0.25 3.71 -4.60
C TRP A 246 -0.38 4.61 -3.53
N GLY A 247 0.08 4.48 -2.28
CA GLY A 247 -0.32 5.31 -1.16
C GLY A 247 0.39 6.66 -1.09
N GLY A 248 1.25 7.00 -2.07
CA GLY A 248 1.94 8.29 -2.14
C GLY A 248 2.87 8.58 -0.96
N GLY A 249 3.38 7.55 -0.29
CA GLY A 249 4.17 7.72 0.94
C GLY A 249 3.35 8.24 2.11
N SER A 250 2.07 7.86 2.19
CA SER A 250 1.15 8.23 3.27
C SER A 250 1.80 8.12 4.64
N LYS A 251 1.69 9.20 5.41
CA LYS A 251 2.16 9.25 6.79
C LYS A 251 1.12 8.62 7.71
N LEU A 252 1.58 8.05 8.81
CA LEU A 252 0.71 7.58 9.88
C LEU A 252 0.08 8.78 10.59
N THR A 253 -1.22 8.72 10.84
CA THR A 253 -1.93 9.78 11.57
C THR A 253 -1.37 9.91 12.97
N SER A 254 -1.11 11.15 13.41
CA SER A 254 -0.61 11.46 14.75
C SER A 254 -1.57 10.96 15.83
N VAL A 255 -1.01 10.45 16.93
CA VAL A 255 -1.78 10.00 18.10
C VAL A 255 -2.66 11.12 18.64
N GLU A 256 -2.09 12.30 18.83
CA GLU A 256 -2.80 13.48 19.38
C GLU A 256 -3.98 13.89 18.51
N ILE A 257 -3.85 13.78 17.18
CA ILE A 257 -4.93 14.09 16.24
C ILE A 257 -6.05 13.05 16.33
N LEU A 258 -5.71 11.78 16.51
CA LEU A 258 -6.72 10.73 16.66
C LEU A 258 -7.54 10.94 17.94
N GLU A 259 -6.86 11.19 19.06
CA GLU A 259 -7.51 11.38 20.37
C GLU A 259 -8.27 12.71 20.46
N SER A 260 -7.86 13.75 19.70
CA SER A 260 -8.58 15.02 19.68
C SER A 260 -9.81 15.03 18.77
N GLU A 261 -9.78 14.25 17.69
CA GLU A 261 -10.86 14.26 16.67
C GLU A 261 -11.87 13.13 16.83
N PHE A 262 -11.49 12.03 17.47
CA PHE A 262 -12.30 10.82 17.60
C PHE A 262 -12.41 10.38 19.06
N ASP A 263 -13.50 9.69 19.41
CA ASP A 263 -13.77 9.22 20.78
C ASP A 263 -12.98 7.93 21.08
N VAL A 264 -11.66 8.02 20.98
CA VAL A 264 -10.71 6.93 21.24
C VAL A 264 -9.48 7.42 21.98
N GLU A 265 -8.85 6.53 22.74
CA GLU A 265 -7.52 6.72 23.33
C GLU A 265 -6.57 5.66 22.77
N LEU A 266 -5.35 6.04 22.37
CA LEU A 266 -4.37 5.08 21.89
C LEU A 266 -3.56 4.53 23.06
N ARG A 267 -3.85 3.28 23.43
CA ARG A 267 -3.13 2.53 24.47
C ARG A 267 -1.75 2.06 24.01
N ASN A 268 -1.59 1.76 22.72
CA ASN A 268 -0.34 1.22 22.17
C ASN A 268 -0.19 1.60 20.70
N PHE A 269 1.02 2.00 20.32
CA PHE A 269 1.46 2.06 18.94
C PHE A 269 2.88 1.50 18.83
N SER A 270 3.05 0.34 18.20
CA SER A 270 4.32 -0.39 18.17
C SER A 270 4.53 -1.20 16.90
N LEU A 271 5.77 -1.67 16.70
CA LEU A 271 6.11 -2.67 15.70
C LEU A 271 5.75 -4.06 16.23
N VAL A 272 5.35 -4.96 15.33
CA VAL A 272 5.13 -6.37 15.67
C VAL A 272 6.43 -7.14 15.43
N SER A 273 7.09 -7.59 16.49
CA SER A 273 8.30 -8.41 16.39
C SER A 273 8.05 -9.71 15.61
N ASP A 274 9.07 -10.20 14.90
CA ASP A 274 9.03 -11.41 14.06
C ASP A 274 8.02 -11.39 12.90
N SER A 275 7.44 -10.23 12.60
CA SER A 275 6.42 -10.14 11.55
C SER A 275 7.02 -10.06 10.15
N GLY A 276 8.11 -9.33 9.93
CA GLY A 276 8.68 -9.13 8.59
C GLY A 276 9.23 -10.42 8.01
N GLY A 277 8.93 -10.67 6.73
CA GLY A 277 9.36 -11.87 6.02
C GLY A 277 10.86 -12.09 6.14
N PRO A 278 11.31 -13.23 6.70
CA PRO A 278 12.73 -13.50 6.85
C PRO A 278 13.48 -13.61 5.51
N GLY A 279 14.70 -13.12 5.47
CA GLY A 279 15.59 -13.29 4.32
C GLY A 279 17.00 -12.80 4.63
N GLU A 280 17.91 -12.93 3.67
CA GLU A 280 19.19 -12.20 3.71
C GLU A 280 18.91 -10.71 3.94
N TYR A 281 17.87 -10.22 3.27
CA TYR A 281 17.19 -8.97 3.52
C TYR A 281 15.77 -9.21 4.04
N ARG A 282 15.41 -8.59 5.17
CA ARG A 282 14.14 -8.77 5.89
C ARG A 282 13.08 -7.83 5.31
N GLY A 283 11.85 -8.32 5.12
CA GLY A 283 10.71 -7.48 4.74
C GLY A 283 10.32 -6.47 5.83
N GLY A 284 9.68 -5.36 5.46
CA GLY A 284 9.15 -4.39 6.42
C GLY A 284 8.19 -5.03 7.43
N LEU A 285 8.28 -4.61 8.70
CA LEU A 285 7.49 -5.19 9.80
C LEU A 285 6.03 -4.73 9.77
N ALA A 286 5.15 -5.52 10.39
CA ALA A 286 3.81 -5.11 10.73
C ALA A 286 3.77 -4.04 11.84
N LEU A 287 2.71 -3.25 11.85
CA LEU A 287 2.39 -2.25 12.87
C LEU A 287 1.21 -2.73 13.71
N ARG A 288 1.21 -2.35 14.99
CA ARG A 288 0.12 -2.57 15.93
C ARG A 288 -0.38 -1.24 16.48
N ARG A 289 -1.70 -1.03 16.45
CA ARG A 289 -2.39 0.01 17.23
C ARG A 289 -3.44 -0.59 18.13
N GLU A 290 -3.55 -0.08 19.35
CA GLU A 290 -4.63 -0.43 20.29
C GLU A 290 -5.43 0.83 20.63
N TYR A 291 -6.71 0.80 20.29
CA TYR A 291 -7.65 1.90 20.57
C TYR A 291 -8.56 1.48 21.73
N VAL A 292 -8.57 2.26 22.80
CA VAL A 292 -9.60 2.18 23.85
C VAL A 292 -10.77 3.02 23.41
N ILE A 293 -11.96 2.41 23.36
CA ILE A 293 -13.17 3.06 22.89
C ILE A 293 -13.77 3.92 24.01
N GLN A 294 -13.98 5.20 23.75
CA GLN A 294 -14.51 6.13 24.76
C GLN A 294 -16.03 6.30 24.66
N GLN A 295 -16.64 5.89 23.55
CA GLN A 295 -18.10 5.96 23.33
C GLN A 295 -18.58 4.79 22.44
N PRO A 296 -19.82 4.30 22.61
CA PRO A 296 -20.38 3.25 21.77
C PRO A 296 -20.21 3.54 20.26
N SER A 297 -19.59 2.59 19.57
CA SER A 297 -19.12 2.77 18.19
C SER A 297 -19.36 1.53 17.34
N ARG A 298 -19.30 1.68 16.01
CA ARG A 298 -19.23 0.58 15.06
C ARG A 298 -17.89 0.56 14.37
N TYR A 299 -17.27 -0.61 14.32
CA TYR A 299 -16.03 -0.85 13.60
C TYR A 299 -16.27 -1.61 12.30
N ALA A 300 -15.57 -1.17 11.26
CA ALA A 300 -15.32 -1.91 10.04
C ALA A 300 -13.86 -1.69 9.64
N GLY A 301 -13.21 -2.69 9.08
CA GLY A 301 -11.78 -2.59 8.79
C GLY A 301 -11.07 -3.92 8.94
N GLY A 302 -9.76 -3.85 9.14
CA GLY A 302 -8.86 -4.98 9.23
C GLY A 302 -7.77 -4.94 8.17
N SER A 303 -7.13 -6.07 7.94
CA SER A 303 -6.03 -6.20 6.99
C SER A 303 -6.35 -7.30 5.98
N PRO A 304 -6.28 -7.03 4.67
CA PRO A 304 -6.50 -8.06 3.66
C PRO A 304 -5.29 -9.03 3.63
N ARG A 305 -5.34 -10.01 2.74
CA ARG A 305 -4.26 -10.99 2.52
C ARG A 305 -4.03 -11.93 3.73
N ASN A 306 -5.12 -12.40 4.34
CA ASN A 306 -5.08 -13.44 5.35
C ASN A 306 -4.62 -14.80 4.79
N LEU A 307 -5.21 -15.24 3.67
CA LEU A 307 -4.80 -16.49 3.03
C LEU A 307 -3.56 -16.29 2.16
N SER A 308 -3.29 -15.04 1.75
CA SER A 308 -2.34 -14.69 0.70
C SER A 308 -1.32 -13.65 1.15
N PRO A 309 -0.54 -13.86 2.23
CA PRO A 309 0.40 -12.86 2.76
C PRO A 309 1.43 -12.40 1.72
N ALA A 310 2.16 -11.34 2.05
CA ALA A 310 3.21 -10.81 1.19
C ALA A 310 4.29 -11.87 0.90
N GLN A 311 4.49 -12.18 -0.38
CA GLN A 311 5.40 -13.24 -0.81
C GLN A 311 6.87 -12.81 -0.75
N GLY A 312 7.73 -13.71 -0.30
CA GLY A 312 9.19 -13.57 -0.38
C GLY A 312 9.74 -13.86 -1.79
N VAL A 313 11.00 -13.47 -2.03
CA VAL A 313 11.69 -13.70 -3.32
C VAL A 313 13.10 -14.24 -3.12
N GLY A 314 13.62 -14.97 -4.12
CA GLY A 314 15.03 -15.41 -4.13
C GLY A 314 15.45 -16.29 -2.94
N GLY A 315 14.52 -17.01 -2.33
CA GLY A 315 14.75 -17.82 -1.11
C GLY A 315 14.36 -17.12 0.19
N GLY A 316 13.91 -15.86 0.12
CA GLY A 316 13.25 -15.19 1.24
C GLY A 316 11.88 -15.77 1.51
N LEU A 317 11.45 -15.65 2.76
CA LEU A 317 10.18 -16.16 3.26
C LEU A 317 9.10 -15.08 3.24
N ASP A 318 7.85 -15.54 3.24
CA ASP A 318 6.67 -14.68 3.23
C ASP A 318 6.55 -13.89 4.54
N GLY A 319 5.89 -12.73 4.45
CA GLY A 319 5.44 -11.98 5.62
C GLY A 319 4.25 -12.65 6.31
N ILE A 320 3.68 -11.95 7.29
CA ILE A 320 2.51 -12.40 8.04
C ILE A 320 1.25 -11.66 7.59
N ALA A 321 0.10 -12.29 7.81
CA ALA A 321 -1.20 -11.65 7.71
C ALA A 321 -1.48 -10.74 8.92
N GLY A 322 -2.23 -9.67 8.68
CA GLY A 322 -2.77 -8.83 9.75
C GLY A 322 -4.04 -9.41 10.38
N ALA A 323 -4.45 -8.82 11.50
CA ALA A 323 -5.64 -9.23 12.24
C ALA A 323 -6.25 -8.05 13.01
N VAL A 324 -7.53 -8.20 13.37
CA VAL A 324 -8.21 -7.31 14.32
C VAL A 324 -8.57 -8.15 15.53
N THR A 325 -8.21 -7.71 16.72
CA THR A 325 -8.57 -8.38 17.98
C THR A 325 -9.29 -7.40 18.88
N ILE A 326 -10.51 -7.75 19.29
CA ILE A 326 -11.28 -7.00 20.29
C ILE A 326 -10.99 -7.59 21.65
N ASN A 327 -10.72 -6.73 22.64
CA ASN A 327 -10.40 -7.07 24.02
C ASN A 327 -9.27 -8.11 24.16
N PRO A 328 -8.08 -7.86 23.55
CA PRO A 328 -6.98 -8.82 23.56
C PRO A 328 -6.54 -9.18 24.98
N GLY A 329 -6.41 -10.48 25.25
CA GLY A 329 -6.02 -11.06 26.53
C GLY A 329 -7.12 -11.08 27.60
N SER A 330 -8.36 -10.72 27.25
CA SER A 330 -9.51 -10.82 28.16
C SER A 330 -10.32 -12.11 27.92
N PRO A 331 -11.22 -12.50 28.85
CA PRO A 331 -12.17 -13.58 28.63
C PRO A 331 -13.14 -13.36 27.44
N ASP A 332 -13.32 -12.11 27.02
CA ASP A 332 -14.20 -11.69 25.93
C ASP A 332 -13.43 -11.41 24.62
N GLU A 333 -12.21 -11.93 24.50
CA GLU A 333 -11.37 -11.74 23.31
C GLU A 333 -12.07 -12.26 22.05
N GLN A 334 -12.11 -11.42 21.01
CA GLN A 334 -12.61 -11.79 19.69
C GLN A 334 -11.58 -11.44 18.63
N LYS A 335 -10.96 -12.46 18.04
CA LYS A 335 -9.98 -12.30 16.97
C LYS A 335 -10.62 -12.53 15.60
N TYR A 336 -10.40 -11.58 14.71
CA TYR A 336 -10.85 -11.59 13.33
C TYR A 336 -9.67 -11.52 12.37
N VAL A 337 -9.79 -12.21 11.25
CA VAL A 337 -8.84 -12.20 10.15
C VAL A 337 -9.50 -11.64 8.90
N GLY A 338 -8.73 -10.94 8.07
CA GLY A 338 -9.26 -10.26 6.89
C GLY A 338 -9.99 -8.96 7.22
N ILE A 339 -10.94 -8.60 6.35
CA ILE A 339 -11.78 -7.42 6.51
C ILE A 339 -13.09 -7.81 7.19
N ILE A 340 -13.42 -7.09 8.26
CA ILE A 340 -14.67 -7.24 9.01
C ILE A 340 -15.51 -5.98 8.90
N SER A 341 -16.81 -6.12 9.14
CA SER A 341 -17.72 -4.99 9.15
C SER A 341 -18.77 -5.13 10.23
N ASN A 342 -19.33 -4.00 10.64
CA ASN A 342 -20.49 -3.90 11.52
C ASN A 342 -20.27 -4.51 12.92
N VAL A 343 -19.02 -4.51 13.41
CA VAL A 343 -18.71 -4.92 14.77
C VAL A 343 -19.14 -3.83 15.73
N MET A 344 -20.01 -4.16 16.68
CA MET A 344 -20.41 -3.24 17.74
C MET A 344 -19.33 -3.18 18.82
N LEU A 345 -18.98 -1.98 19.22
CA LEU A 345 -18.03 -1.71 20.30
C LEU A 345 -18.72 -0.91 21.40
N GLN A 346 -18.41 -1.26 22.64
CA GLN A 346 -18.83 -0.56 23.84
C GLN A 346 -17.72 0.36 24.36
N GLU A 347 -18.10 1.32 25.19
CA GLU A 347 -17.14 2.09 25.96
C GLU A 347 -16.26 1.16 26.82
N GLY A 348 -14.95 1.37 26.81
CA GLY A 348 -13.95 0.55 27.49
C GLY A 348 -13.42 -0.63 26.67
N ASP A 349 -14.04 -0.99 25.54
CA ASP A 349 -13.49 -2.03 24.66
C ASP A 349 -12.12 -1.60 24.10
N VAL A 350 -11.24 -2.57 23.87
CA VAL A 350 -9.92 -2.37 23.26
C VAL A 350 -9.89 -3.01 21.89
N VAL A 351 -9.69 -2.20 20.84
CA VAL A 351 -9.52 -2.68 19.47
C VAL A 351 -8.03 -2.70 19.13
N ARG A 352 -7.44 -3.90 19.03
CA ARG A 352 -6.09 -4.09 18.48
C ARG A 352 -6.17 -4.31 16.98
N VAL A 353 -5.51 -3.46 16.21
CA VAL A 353 -5.33 -3.64 14.76
C VAL A 353 -3.85 -3.94 14.50
N GLU A 354 -3.60 -5.09 13.90
CA GLU A 354 -2.29 -5.49 13.40
C GLU A 354 -2.34 -5.56 11.87
N THR A 355 -1.42 -4.88 11.21
CA THR A 355 -1.30 -4.95 9.75
C THR A 355 -0.64 -6.26 9.32
N GLY A 356 -0.72 -6.61 8.04
CA GLY A 356 0.24 -7.55 7.47
C GLY A 356 1.64 -6.95 7.42
N SER A 357 2.63 -7.79 7.11
CA SER A 357 4.03 -7.40 6.88
C SER A 357 4.46 -7.77 5.46
N ALA A 358 5.65 -7.32 5.06
CA ALA A 358 6.17 -7.55 3.72
C ALA A 358 7.03 -8.82 3.63
N GLY A 359 7.23 -9.34 2.43
CA GLY A 359 8.09 -10.50 2.18
C GLY A 359 9.59 -10.20 2.29
N GLY A 360 10.38 -11.24 2.59
CA GLY A 360 11.83 -11.20 2.63
C GLY A 360 12.49 -11.49 1.28
N ALA A 361 13.79 -11.21 1.17
CA ALA A 361 14.59 -11.51 -0.02
C ALA A 361 15.87 -12.26 0.35
N GLY A 362 16.20 -13.33 -0.39
CA GLY A 362 17.38 -14.15 -0.16
C GLY A 362 17.27 -15.10 1.04
N ASP A 363 18.23 -16.01 1.19
CA ASP A 363 18.25 -17.01 2.26
C ASP A 363 18.49 -16.35 3.64
N PRO A 364 17.60 -16.50 4.63
CA PRO A 364 17.77 -15.96 5.98
C PRO A 364 19.11 -16.34 6.64
N LEU A 365 19.66 -17.51 6.36
CA LEU A 365 20.93 -17.97 6.94
C LEU A 365 22.14 -17.20 6.40
N LYS A 366 21.99 -16.50 5.27
CA LYS A 366 23.02 -15.63 4.68
C LYS A 366 22.98 -14.21 5.21
N ARG A 367 21.96 -13.83 5.99
CA ARG A 367 21.87 -12.50 6.59
C ARG A 367 23.11 -12.21 7.42
N ASP A 368 23.68 -11.02 7.21
CA ASP A 368 24.83 -10.55 7.98
C ASP A 368 24.55 -10.61 9.49
N ARG A 369 25.48 -11.18 10.24
CA ARG A 369 25.30 -11.48 11.67
C ARG A 369 25.12 -10.20 12.49
N LEU A 370 25.79 -9.11 12.14
CA LEU A 370 25.64 -7.83 12.84
C LEU A 370 24.25 -7.23 12.59
N ARG A 371 23.69 -7.40 11.38
CA ARG A 371 22.30 -7.00 11.10
C ARG A 371 21.29 -7.81 11.90
N VAL A 372 21.47 -9.13 12.03
CA VAL A 372 20.59 -9.96 12.90
C VAL A 372 20.69 -9.51 14.36
N MET A 373 21.89 -9.27 14.89
CA MET A 373 22.07 -8.76 16.26
C MET A 373 21.44 -7.37 16.44
N ASN A 374 21.48 -6.52 15.41
CA ASN A 374 20.84 -5.21 15.43
C ASN A 374 19.31 -5.32 15.39
N ASP A 375 18.75 -6.21 14.56
CA ASP A 375 17.31 -6.49 14.55
C ASP A 375 16.84 -6.96 15.93
N LEU A 376 17.61 -7.85 16.57
CA LEU A 376 17.31 -8.35 17.92
C LEU A 376 17.35 -7.23 18.97
N ARG A 377 18.38 -6.37 18.95
CA ARG A 377 18.49 -5.21 19.86
C ARG A 377 17.34 -4.21 19.72
N ASN A 378 16.86 -4.01 18.49
CA ASN A 378 15.76 -3.09 18.22
C ASN A 378 14.38 -3.75 18.38
N GLY A 379 14.31 -5.03 18.80
CA GLY A 379 13.06 -5.76 18.99
C GLY A 379 12.33 -6.09 17.68
N TYR A 380 13.01 -6.03 16.53
CA TYR A 380 12.44 -6.40 15.24
C TYR A 380 12.25 -7.91 15.12
N ILE A 381 13.14 -8.66 15.75
CA ILE A 381 13.06 -10.12 15.87
C ILE A 381 13.22 -10.54 17.33
N SER A 382 12.66 -11.69 17.69
CA SER A 382 12.85 -12.29 19.02
C SER A 382 14.18 -13.06 19.12
N PRO A 383 14.65 -13.37 20.34
CA PRO A 383 15.79 -14.27 20.54
C PRO A 383 15.58 -15.64 19.88
N GLN A 384 14.35 -16.15 19.92
CA GLN A 384 13.98 -17.43 19.33
C GLN A 384 14.14 -17.39 17.81
N SER A 385 13.65 -16.34 17.16
CA SER A 385 13.79 -16.14 15.70
C SER A 385 15.24 -15.91 15.29
N ALA A 386 16.00 -15.14 16.08
CA ALA A 386 17.42 -14.91 15.85
C ALA A 386 18.22 -16.24 15.74
N VAL A 387 17.90 -17.21 16.59
CA VAL A 387 18.53 -18.55 16.57
C VAL A 387 17.91 -19.44 15.50
N ALA A 388 16.59 -19.65 15.52
CA ALA A 388 15.92 -20.66 14.70
C ALA A 388 15.86 -20.27 13.21
N THR A 389 15.66 -18.98 12.91
CA THR A 389 15.44 -18.49 11.55
C THR A 389 16.74 -18.02 10.91
N TYR A 390 17.55 -17.27 11.66
CA TYR A 390 18.76 -16.64 11.14
C TYR A 390 20.05 -17.39 11.53
N GLY A 391 19.98 -18.37 12.44
CA GLY A 391 21.12 -19.22 12.81
C GLY A 391 22.16 -18.56 13.73
N LEU A 392 21.81 -17.52 14.49
CA LEU A 392 22.67 -17.06 15.59
C LEU A 392 22.81 -18.18 16.64
N SER A 393 23.95 -18.25 17.31
CA SER A 393 24.06 -19.05 18.54
C SER A 393 23.32 -18.38 19.69
N GLU A 394 22.90 -19.18 20.69
CA GLU A 394 22.28 -18.64 21.91
C GLU A 394 23.18 -17.62 22.61
N GLU A 395 24.49 -17.88 22.66
CA GLU A 395 25.48 -16.97 23.25
C GLU A 395 25.51 -15.61 22.52
N GLN A 396 25.51 -15.62 21.18
CA GLN A 396 25.49 -14.38 20.40
C GLN A 396 24.15 -13.63 20.57
N ALA A 397 23.03 -14.34 20.72
CA ALA A 397 21.73 -13.72 20.99
C ALA A 397 21.70 -13.05 22.37
N THR A 398 22.21 -13.72 23.41
CA THR A 398 22.36 -13.14 24.76
C THR A 398 23.31 -11.95 24.75
N GLN A 399 24.44 -12.04 24.04
CA GLN A 399 25.39 -10.94 23.90
C GLN A 399 24.76 -9.73 23.20
N ALA A 400 23.93 -9.95 22.18
CA ALA A 400 23.28 -8.87 21.47
C ALA A 400 22.36 -8.05 22.38
N LEU A 401 21.63 -8.72 23.28
CA LEU A 401 20.67 -8.12 24.21
C LEU A 401 21.31 -7.53 25.47
N SER A 402 22.57 -7.85 25.74
CA SER A 402 23.30 -7.26 26.85
C SER A 402 23.51 -5.76 26.58
N PRO A 403 23.26 -4.88 27.56
CA PRO A 403 23.52 -3.45 27.38
C PRO A 403 25.00 -3.25 27.00
N LYS A 404 25.26 -2.44 25.97
CA LYS A 404 26.64 -2.03 25.68
C LYS A 404 27.20 -1.37 26.95
N PRO A 405 28.43 -1.66 27.38
CA PRO A 405 29.06 -0.86 28.43
C PRO A 405 29.02 0.61 27.98
N GLU A 406 28.52 1.48 28.86
CA GLU A 406 28.55 2.92 28.64
C GLU A 406 29.99 3.31 28.30
N VAL A 407 30.21 3.79 27.08
CA VAL A 407 31.46 4.45 26.74
C VAL A 407 31.35 5.82 27.41
N ILE A 408 31.99 5.95 28.58
CA ILE A 408 32.11 7.19 29.36
C ILE A 408 32.85 8.25 28.54
#